data_AF-A0A3A4ZHC8-F1
#
_entry.id   AF-A0A3A4ZHC8-F1
#
_cell.length_a   1.000
_cell.length_b   1.000
_cell.length_c   1.000
_cell.angle_alpha   90.00
_cell.angle_beta   90.00
_cell.angle_gamma   90.00
#
_symmetry.space_group_name_H-M   'P 1'
#
loop_
_entity.id
_entity.type
_entity.pdbx_description
1 polymer ?
#
loop_
_entity_poly.entity_id
_entity_poly.type
_entity_poly.pdbx_seq_one_letter_code
_entity_poly.pdbx_strand_id
1 'polypeptide(L)'
;MLRNTRRAANGMILFIFAAALALSSCMKQIPGAVKAANPILELEMDLFFMDLVAAQVKMNQLLLDRMPVSLEDDWPELLRHYSEGDVDGEKEKQAKKAYDECLEKALKYDFSFYRFYDLSVYLGALFRVGSFEDLMGAGAVALRGKFCFEASKILGRRYEHAKTALSSLPFGCICAYYSDKFQSLRPGARECAIPSRDAECSFFNRPTEEILHAQLFGGGISSWIDFKVPSSCFRVVVGEHLGGVRRGTEAGSFENVFYTLLPVNLRENLERVDEELFLTVSDLKTVEARLDEKGIQSGERAALNRQKQFLEKEKKNKEGVQERLYKQALKTVQVDRKKIAVAKKLLNIAEYIDDTFNEVNTAMIALTVKIVDDVILFGELGPGDIAQRIAFLTAHGIVKGVDLQKRFELLGKRAISLPVTWASAWGYAIAQKFKVSRYRDYLEALVKMEDKLKKGSKV
;
A
#
# COMPACT_ATOMS: atom_id res chain seq x y z
N MET A 1 -16.57 -23.97 -5.31
CA MET A 1 -17.13 -22.76 -5.96
C MET A 1 -16.29 -21.49 -5.75
N LEU A 2 -15.71 -21.26 -4.56
CA LEU A 2 -14.85 -20.08 -4.24
C LEU A 2 -13.53 -19.92 -5.03
N ARG A 3 -13.08 -20.94 -5.77
CA ARG A 3 -11.86 -20.86 -6.62
C ARG A 3 -12.11 -20.29 -8.03
N ASN A 4 -13.35 -20.33 -8.52
CA ASN A 4 -13.66 -19.90 -9.89
C ASN A 4 -13.95 -18.40 -10.00
N THR A 5 -14.46 -17.76 -8.95
CA THR A 5 -14.68 -16.31 -8.89
C THR A 5 -13.37 -15.52 -8.80
N ARG A 6 -12.37 -15.99 -8.03
CA ARG A 6 -11.02 -15.38 -8.00
C ARG A 6 -10.27 -15.49 -9.34
N ARG A 7 -10.49 -16.55 -10.11
CA ARG A 7 -9.90 -16.71 -11.46
C ARG A 7 -10.52 -15.78 -12.50
N ALA A 8 -11.82 -15.50 -12.42
CA ALA A 8 -12.50 -14.58 -13.32
C ALA A 8 -12.07 -13.12 -13.08
N ALA A 9 -11.93 -12.71 -11.81
CA ALA A 9 -11.41 -11.39 -11.44
C ALA A 9 -9.94 -11.22 -11.89
N ASN A 10 -9.09 -12.23 -11.65
CA ASN A 10 -7.69 -12.19 -12.09
C ASN A 10 -7.53 -12.20 -13.62
N GLY A 11 -8.43 -12.88 -14.35
CA GLY A 11 -8.45 -12.90 -15.82
C GLY A 11 -8.89 -11.56 -16.43
N MET A 12 -9.88 -10.89 -15.82
CA MET A 12 -10.30 -9.55 -16.23
C MET A 12 -9.22 -8.51 -15.94
N ILE A 13 -8.54 -8.62 -14.80
CA ILE A 13 -7.40 -7.78 -14.43
C ILE A 13 -6.24 -7.99 -15.43
N LEU A 14 -5.89 -9.23 -15.80
CA LEU A 14 -4.88 -9.54 -16.83
C LEU A 14 -5.22 -8.98 -18.22
N PHE A 15 -6.49 -8.99 -18.61
CA PHE A 15 -6.94 -8.41 -19.87
C PHE A 15 -6.87 -6.88 -19.84
N ILE A 16 -7.22 -6.27 -18.71
CA ILE A 16 -7.06 -4.83 -18.46
C ILE A 16 -5.56 -4.46 -18.43
N PHE A 17 -4.69 -5.31 -17.88
CA PHE A 17 -3.23 -5.15 -17.92
C PHE A 17 -2.68 -5.19 -19.34
N ALA A 18 -3.10 -6.16 -20.15
CA ALA A 18 -2.67 -6.25 -21.56
C ALA A 18 -3.15 -5.03 -22.36
N ALA A 19 -4.38 -4.56 -22.10
CA ALA A 19 -4.91 -3.34 -22.70
C ALA A 19 -4.19 -2.08 -22.20
N ALA A 20 -3.90 -1.96 -20.90
CA ALA A 20 -3.20 -0.82 -20.31
C ALA A 20 -1.74 -0.75 -20.74
N LEU A 21 -1.04 -1.88 -20.87
CA LEU A 21 0.32 -1.95 -21.39
C LEU A 21 0.36 -1.63 -22.90
N ALA A 22 -0.59 -2.15 -23.68
CA ALA A 22 -0.73 -1.83 -25.10
C ALA A 22 -1.09 -0.35 -25.35
N LEU A 23 -1.90 0.26 -24.47
CA LEU A 23 -2.28 1.68 -24.55
C LEU A 23 -1.24 2.62 -23.90
N SER A 24 -0.37 2.11 -23.03
CA SER A 24 0.73 2.87 -22.43
C SER A 24 1.93 3.03 -23.38
N SER A 25 1.97 2.26 -24.46
CA SER A 25 3.02 2.40 -25.47
C SER A 25 2.73 3.62 -26.35
N CYS A 26 3.21 4.78 -25.86
CA CYS A 26 3.28 6.10 -26.49
C CYS A 26 1.96 6.88 -26.67
N MET A 27 1.60 7.72 -25.68
CA MET A 27 0.68 8.85 -25.95
C MET A 27 1.25 9.78 -27.04
N LYS A 28 2.59 9.93 -27.13
CA LYS A 28 3.25 10.65 -28.23
C LYS A 28 2.98 10.06 -29.63
N GLN A 29 2.53 8.81 -29.73
CA GLN A 29 2.15 8.15 -30.98
C GLN A 29 0.65 8.28 -31.31
N ILE A 30 -0.16 8.88 -30.40
CA ILE A 30 -1.57 9.20 -30.63
C ILE A 30 -1.72 10.73 -30.53
N PRO A 31 -1.53 11.46 -31.65
CA PRO A 31 -1.56 12.93 -31.66
C PRO A 31 -2.82 13.53 -31.03
N GLY A 32 -3.96 12.86 -31.16
CA GLY A 32 -5.23 13.25 -30.55
C GLY A 32 -5.29 13.13 -29.02
N ALA A 33 -4.54 12.18 -28.42
CA ALA A 33 -4.49 12.01 -26.97
C ALA A 33 -3.70 13.14 -26.29
N VAL A 34 -2.58 13.56 -26.89
CA VAL A 34 -1.75 14.67 -26.41
C VAL A 34 -2.50 16.01 -26.49
N LYS A 35 -3.35 16.19 -27.51
CA LYS A 35 -4.21 17.38 -27.65
C LYS A 35 -5.36 17.41 -26.64
N ALA A 36 -5.95 16.25 -26.34
CA ALA A 36 -7.10 16.14 -25.44
C ALA A 36 -6.72 16.25 -23.96
N ALA A 37 -5.60 15.66 -23.54
CA ALA A 37 -5.17 15.67 -22.15
C ALA A 37 -4.72 17.06 -21.67
N ASN A 38 -4.96 17.35 -20.39
CA ASN A 38 -4.36 18.52 -19.73
C ASN A 38 -3.13 18.07 -18.93
N PRO A 39 -1.89 18.38 -19.36
CA PRO A 39 -0.68 17.85 -18.73
C PRO A 39 -0.54 18.19 -17.24
N ILE A 40 -1.11 19.32 -16.80
CA ILE A 40 -1.15 19.71 -15.40
C ILE A 40 -2.00 18.73 -14.59
N LEU A 41 -3.21 18.42 -15.08
CA LEU A 41 -4.12 17.54 -14.36
C LEU A 41 -3.64 16.09 -14.40
N GLU A 42 -3.09 15.64 -15.53
CA GLU A 42 -2.51 14.30 -15.64
C GLU A 42 -1.35 14.10 -14.65
N LEU A 43 -0.47 15.10 -14.51
CA LEU A 43 0.61 15.06 -13.53
C LEU A 43 0.12 15.15 -12.09
N GLU A 44 -0.90 15.98 -11.80
CA GLU A 44 -1.55 16.03 -10.48
C GLU A 44 -2.17 14.68 -10.10
N MET A 45 -2.79 13.98 -11.05
CA MET A 45 -3.34 12.64 -10.83
C MET A 45 -2.24 11.63 -10.49
N ASP A 46 -1.09 11.69 -11.17
CA ASP A 46 0.04 10.82 -10.89
C ASP A 46 0.64 11.07 -9.51
N LEU A 47 0.87 12.33 -9.17
CA LEU A 47 1.36 12.74 -7.86
C LEU A 47 0.42 12.30 -6.74
N PHE A 48 -0.88 12.52 -6.93
CA PHE A 48 -1.90 12.11 -5.97
C PHE A 48 -1.92 10.59 -5.79
N PHE A 49 -1.86 9.82 -6.89
CA PHE A 49 -1.80 8.36 -6.80
C PHE A 49 -0.55 7.93 -6.03
N MET A 50 0.59 8.57 -6.28
CA MET A 50 1.83 8.27 -5.57
C MET A 50 1.76 8.58 -4.08
N ASP A 51 1.06 9.64 -3.69
CA ASP A 51 0.83 9.95 -2.28
C ASP A 51 0.01 8.86 -1.59
N LEU A 52 -1.01 8.32 -2.25
CA LEU A 52 -1.79 7.20 -1.73
C LEU A 52 -0.93 5.94 -1.56
N VAL A 53 -0.10 5.61 -2.54
CA VAL A 53 0.81 4.44 -2.44
C VAL A 53 1.77 4.62 -1.28
N ALA A 54 2.42 5.79 -1.16
CA ALA A 54 3.33 6.08 -0.07
C ALA A 54 2.62 6.06 1.30
N ALA A 55 1.39 6.55 1.39
CA ALA A 55 0.56 6.48 2.58
C ALA A 55 0.24 5.03 2.98
N GLN A 56 -0.14 4.20 2.00
CA GLN A 56 -0.42 2.78 2.23
C GLN A 56 0.83 2.00 2.64
N VAL A 57 1.97 2.26 2.00
CA VAL A 57 3.26 1.67 2.39
C VAL A 57 3.58 2.02 3.84
N LYS A 58 3.38 3.28 4.25
CA LYS A 58 3.59 3.67 5.65
C LYS A 58 2.64 2.94 6.59
N MET A 59 1.36 2.82 6.23
CA MET A 59 0.38 2.10 7.03
C MET A 59 0.77 0.62 7.22
N ASN A 60 1.20 -0.06 6.16
CA ASN A 60 1.68 -1.43 6.21
C ASN A 60 2.92 -1.59 7.11
N GLN A 61 3.84 -0.61 7.10
CA GLN A 61 4.99 -0.59 8.00
C GLN A 61 4.54 -0.52 9.47
N LEU A 62 3.63 0.42 9.79
CA LEU A 62 3.11 0.57 11.16
C LEU A 62 2.38 -0.71 11.63
N LEU A 63 1.61 -1.35 10.75
CA LEU A 63 0.94 -2.63 11.02
C LEU A 63 1.93 -3.75 11.39
N LEU A 64 3.03 -3.86 10.65
CA LEU A 64 4.00 -4.94 10.85
C LEU A 64 4.87 -4.73 12.09
N ASP A 65 5.28 -3.48 12.31
CA ASP A 65 6.37 -3.17 13.23
C ASP A 65 5.88 -2.61 14.58
N ARG A 66 4.67 -2.04 14.64
CA ARG A 66 4.19 -1.27 15.81
C ARG A 66 2.90 -1.79 16.43
N MET A 67 2.05 -2.49 15.67
CA MET A 67 0.77 -2.97 16.18
C MET A 67 0.93 -4.31 16.92
N PRO A 68 0.62 -4.37 18.22
CA PRO A 68 0.64 -5.63 18.95
C PRO A 68 -0.42 -6.60 18.44
N VAL A 69 -0.07 -7.88 18.34
CA VAL A 69 -1.05 -8.95 18.07
C VAL A 69 -1.51 -9.56 19.39
N SER A 70 -2.82 -9.70 19.54
CA SER A 70 -3.47 -10.40 20.64
C SER A 70 -4.46 -11.45 20.10
N LEU A 71 -4.75 -12.48 20.89
CA LEU A 71 -5.82 -13.43 20.56
C LEU A 71 -7.21 -12.85 20.82
N GLU A 72 -7.32 -11.92 21.76
CA GLU A 72 -8.59 -11.32 22.17
C GLU A 72 -8.99 -10.09 21.33
N ASP A 73 -8.06 -9.53 20.55
CA ASP A 73 -8.30 -8.34 19.73
C ASP A 73 -8.39 -8.68 18.23
N ASP A 74 -9.51 -8.33 17.60
CA ASP A 74 -9.86 -8.69 16.23
C ASP A 74 -9.44 -7.66 15.16
N TRP A 75 -8.49 -6.76 15.47
CA TRP A 75 -8.02 -5.80 14.47
C TRP A 75 -7.50 -6.44 13.17
N PRO A 76 -6.78 -7.60 13.15
CA PRO A 76 -6.35 -8.21 11.89
C PRO A 76 -7.51 -8.71 11.04
N GLU A 77 -8.48 -9.38 11.67
CA GLU A 77 -9.71 -9.87 11.05
C GLU A 77 -10.56 -8.72 10.52
N LEU A 78 -10.61 -7.60 11.24
CA LEU A 78 -11.34 -6.40 10.83
C LEU A 78 -10.81 -5.85 9.50
N LEU A 79 -9.48 -5.68 9.39
CA LEU A 79 -8.82 -5.22 8.16
C LEU A 79 -9.06 -6.18 6.99
N ARG A 80 -8.99 -7.49 7.28
CA ARG A 80 -9.24 -8.53 6.28
C ARG A 80 -10.68 -8.48 5.79
N HIS A 81 -11.64 -8.40 6.70
CA HIS A 81 -13.08 -8.42 6.40
C HIS A 81 -13.48 -7.28 5.46
N TYR A 82 -12.97 -6.06 5.67
CA TYR A 82 -13.21 -4.96 4.74
C TYR A 82 -12.66 -5.25 3.33
N SER A 83 -11.49 -5.87 3.26
CA SER A 83 -10.79 -6.18 2.01
C SER A 83 -11.41 -7.33 1.21
N GLU A 84 -12.11 -8.25 1.88
CA GLU A 84 -12.80 -9.37 1.22
C GLU A 84 -14.00 -8.90 0.39
N GLY A 85 -14.64 -7.79 0.76
CA GLY A 85 -15.71 -7.15 -0.01
C GLY A 85 -17.04 -7.91 -0.06
N ASP A 86 -17.06 -9.17 0.36
CA ASP A 86 -18.25 -10.00 0.44
C ASP A 86 -19.14 -9.56 1.62
N VAL A 87 -20.41 -9.29 1.34
CA VAL A 87 -21.43 -8.88 2.32
C VAL A 87 -22.70 -9.70 2.16
N ASP A 88 -23.24 -10.17 3.28
CA ASP A 88 -24.39 -11.07 3.30
C ASP A 88 -25.70 -10.27 3.43
N GLY A 89 -26.56 -10.38 2.41
CA GLY A 89 -27.88 -9.76 2.40
C GLY A 89 -27.91 -8.25 2.13
N GLU A 90 -29.11 -7.74 1.82
CA GLU A 90 -29.28 -6.36 1.35
C GLU A 90 -29.05 -5.30 2.43
N LYS A 91 -29.33 -5.62 3.69
CA LYS A 91 -29.11 -4.70 4.82
C LYS A 91 -27.63 -4.40 5.03
N GLU A 92 -26.78 -5.43 5.01
CA GLU A 92 -25.34 -5.26 5.19
C GLU A 92 -24.70 -4.58 3.98
N LYS A 93 -25.19 -4.85 2.75
CA LYS A 93 -24.79 -4.10 1.54
C LYS A 93 -25.08 -2.60 1.65
N GLN A 94 -26.26 -2.22 2.11
CA GLN A 94 -26.62 -0.81 2.30
C GLN A 94 -25.76 -0.15 3.38
N ALA A 95 -25.54 -0.84 4.51
CA ALA A 95 -24.64 -0.37 5.56
C ALA A 95 -23.20 -0.22 5.06
N LYS A 96 -22.72 -1.15 4.22
CA LYS A 96 -21.39 -1.07 3.60
C LYS A 96 -21.28 0.14 2.69
N LYS A 97 -22.31 0.42 1.88
CA LYS A 97 -22.33 1.62 1.04
C LYS A 97 -22.22 2.90 1.88
N ALA A 98 -22.96 3.00 2.99
CA ALA A 98 -22.86 4.14 3.90
C ALA A 98 -21.48 4.25 4.56
N TYR A 99 -20.86 3.11 4.90
CA TYR A 99 -19.49 3.07 5.42
C TYR A 99 -18.48 3.54 4.37
N ASP A 100 -18.57 3.05 3.14
CA ASP A 100 -17.72 3.44 2.02
C ASP A 100 -17.85 4.94 1.73
N GLU A 101 -19.06 5.49 1.73
CA GLU A 101 -19.31 6.94 1.58
C GLU A 101 -18.70 7.77 2.73
N CYS A 102 -18.67 7.22 3.94
CA CYS A 102 -17.99 7.86 5.07
C CYS A 102 -16.47 7.86 4.89
N LEU A 103 -15.88 6.72 4.50
CA LEU A 103 -14.45 6.63 4.19
C LEU A 103 -14.05 7.58 3.05
N GLU A 104 -14.90 7.75 2.03
CA GLU A 104 -14.65 8.74 0.97
C GLU A 104 -14.64 10.19 1.48
N LYS A 105 -15.44 10.51 2.50
CA LYS A 105 -15.40 11.83 3.14
C LYS A 105 -14.10 12.02 3.93
N ALA A 106 -13.62 11.00 4.63
CA ALA A 106 -12.33 11.01 5.31
C ALA A 106 -11.18 11.17 4.30
N LEU A 107 -11.22 10.42 3.19
CA LEU A 107 -10.25 10.50 2.11
C LEU A 107 -10.17 11.90 1.48
N LYS A 108 -11.32 12.58 1.30
CA LYS A 108 -11.39 13.97 0.84
C LYS A 108 -10.77 14.97 1.81
N TYR A 109 -10.78 14.66 3.11
CA TYR A 109 -10.11 15.47 4.11
C TYR A 109 -8.59 15.26 4.06
N ASP A 110 -8.15 14.01 3.94
CA ASP A 110 -6.74 13.62 3.92
C ASP A 110 -6.00 14.00 2.65
N PHE A 111 -6.69 13.95 1.50
CA PHE A 111 -6.13 14.27 0.19
C PHE A 111 -6.99 15.31 -0.52
N SER A 112 -6.44 16.51 -0.61
CA SER A 112 -7.12 17.67 -1.17
C SER A 112 -7.45 17.52 -2.64
N PHE A 113 -6.75 16.66 -3.39
CA PHE A 113 -7.03 16.36 -4.80
C PHE A 113 -8.53 16.13 -5.06
N TYR A 114 -9.18 15.32 -4.21
CA TYR A 114 -10.61 15.02 -4.34
C TYR A 114 -11.56 16.20 -4.06
N ARG A 115 -11.08 17.24 -3.39
CA ARG A 115 -11.85 18.47 -3.13
C ARG A 115 -11.67 19.48 -4.26
N PHE A 116 -10.46 19.56 -4.81
CA PHE A 116 -10.09 20.55 -5.81
C PHE A 116 -10.51 20.16 -7.22
N TYR A 117 -10.39 18.88 -7.58
CA TYR A 117 -10.64 18.41 -8.95
C TYR A 117 -11.96 17.65 -9.08
N ASP A 118 -12.74 18.02 -10.08
CA ASP A 118 -13.93 17.30 -10.51
C ASP A 118 -13.62 16.43 -11.73
N LEU A 119 -13.20 15.19 -11.46
CA LEU A 119 -12.76 14.29 -12.54
C LEU A 119 -13.91 13.92 -13.49
N SER A 120 -15.14 13.85 -13.01
CA SER A 120 -16.29 13.59 -13.88
C SER A 120 -16.48 14.71 -14.91
N VAL A 121 -16.27 15.97 -14.49
CA VAL A 121 -16.30 17.12 -15.40
C VAL A 121 -15.09 17.10 -16.35
N TYR A 122 -13.89 16.73 -15.87
CA TYR A 122 -12.71 16.59 -16.73
C TYR A 122 -12.91 15.55 -17.82
N LEU A 123 -13.34 14.34 -17.44
CA LEU A 123 -13.61 13.26 -18.40
C LEU A 123 -14.69 13.66 -19.41
N GLY A 124 -15.72 14.39 -18.98
CA GLY A 124 -16.72 14.95 -19.89
C GLY A 124 -16.17 16.03 -20.84
N ALA A 125 -15.18 16.81 -20.40
CA ALA A 125 -14.53 17.82 -21.23
C ALA A 125 -13.61 17.22 -22.31
N LEU A 126 -13.01 16.04 -22.06
CA LEU A 126 -12.15 15.34 -23.02
C LEU A 126 -12.87 15.01 -24.34
N PHE A 127 -14.19 14.75 -24.31
CA PHE A 127 -14.96 14.35 -25.49
C PHE A 127 -15.47 15.52 -26.35
N ARG A 128 -15.07 16.77 -26.07
CA ARG A 128 -15.40 17.95 -26.88
C ARG A 128 -14.41 18.16 -28.03
N VAL A 129 -14.23 17.15 -28.88
CA VAL A 129 -13.24 17.14 -29.97
C VAL A 129 -13.88 16.88 -31.33
N GLY A 130 -13.31 17.51 -32.38
CA GLY A 130 -13.91 17.61 -33.71
C GLY A 130 -13.49 16.54 -34.74
N SER A 131 -12.50 15.68 -34.43
CA SER A 131 -12.03 14.61 -35.33
C SER A 131 -12.11 13.23 -34.67
N PHE A 132 -12.18 12.16 -35.48
CA PHE A 132 -12.23 10.78 -34.99
C PHE A 132 -10.92 10.33 -34.30
N GLU A 133 -9.77 10.80 -34.77
CA GLU A 133 -8.47 10.54 -34.13
C GLU A 133 -8.38 11.21 -32.75
N ASP A 134 -8.90 12.44 -32.63
CA ASP A 134 -9.00 13.14 -31.35
C ASP A 134 -9.99 12.46 -30.41
N LEU A 135 -11.10 11.91 -30.93
CA LEU A 135 -12.07 11.14 -30.14
C LEU A 135 -11.48 9.84 -29.59
N MET A 136 -10.71 9.11 -30.40
CA MET A 136 -10.01 7.89 -29.97
C MET A 136 -8.93 8.22 -28.92
N GLY A 137 -8.18 9.31 -29.14
CA GLY A 137 -7.21 9.82 -28.17
C GLY A 137 -7.86 10.22 -26.84
N ALA A 138 -8.96 10.98 -26.88
CA ALA A 138 -9.76 11.35 -25.72
C ALA A 138 -10.32 10.12 -25.00
N GLY A 139 -10.78 9.10 -25.73
CA GLY A 139 -11.25 7.83 -25.17
C GLY A 139 -10.16 7.07 -24.41
N ALA A 140 -8.94 7.02 -24.94
CA ALA A 140 -7.80 6.39 -24.28
C ALA A 140 -7.40 7.12 -22.98
N VAL A 141 -7.30 8.46 -23.02
CA VAL A 141 -7.02 9.30 -21.85
C VAL A 141 -8.12 9.14 -20.80
N ALA A 142 -9.39 9.16 -21.22
CA ALA A 142 -10.52 9.01 -20.33
C ALA A 142 -10.57 7.63 -19.65
N LEU A 143 -10.30 6.55 -20.39
CA LEU A 143 -10.24 5.20 -19.85
C LEU A 143 -9.11 5.05 -18.82
N ARG A 144 -7.94 5.59 -19.14
CA ARG A 144 -6.77 5.59 -18.25
C ARG A 144 -7.02 6.40 -16.99
N GLY A 145 -7.51 7.63 -17.12
CA GLY A 145 -7.82 8.51 -16.00
C GLY A 145 -8.90 7.92 -15.09
N LYS A 146 -9.96 7.33 -15.68
CA LYS A 146 -10.99 6.61 -14.93
C LYS A 146 -10.43 5.41 -14.18
N PHE A 147 -9.54 4.63 -14.79
CA PHE A 147 -8.90 3.50 -14.14
C PHE A 147 -8.05 3.93 -12.94
N CYS A 148 -7.15 4.90 -13.12
CA CYS A 148 -6.30 5.43 -12.04
C CYS A 148 -7.17 5.95 -10.89
N PHE A 149 -8.24 6.67 -11.18
CA PHE A 149 -9.10 7.24 -10.16
C PHE A 149 -9.92 6.21 -9.37
N GLU A 150 -10.49 5.21 -10.05
CA GLU A 150 -11.21 4.13 -9.35
C GLU A 150 -10.25 3.28 -8.51
N ALA A 151 -9.04 3.01 -9.02
CA ALA A 151 -7.98 2.38 -8.24
C ALA A 151 -7.60 3.22 -7.00
N SER A 152 -7.44 4.55 -7.16
CA SER A 152 -7.20 5.47 -6.04
C SER A 152 -8.31 5.43 -5.00
N LYS A 153 -9.58 5.33 -5.39
CA LYS A 153 -10.69 5.24 -4.43
C LYS A 153 -10.66 3.94 -3.65
N ILE A 154 -10.36 2.81 -4.30
CA ILE A 154 -10.28 1.51 -3.63
C ILE A 154 -9.14 1.54 -2.62
N LEU A 155 -7.94 1.91 -3.08
CA LEU A 155 -6.74 2.00 -2.25
C LEU A 155 -6.90 3.03 -1.12
N GLY A 156 -7.44 4.21 -1.44
CA GLY A 156 -7.69 5.27 -0.49
C GLY A 156 -8.69 4.89 0.60
N ARG A 157 -9.81 4.24 0.26
CA ARG A 157 -10.75 3.75 1.27
C ARG A 157 -10.12 2.66 2.15
N ARG A 158 -9.28 1.80 1.58
CA ARG A 158 -8.55 0.79 2.34
C ARG A 158 -7.54 1.42 3.31
N TYR A 159 -6.84 2.46 2.87
CA TYR A 159 -5.98 3.28 3.70
C TYR A 159 -6.78 3.92 4.86
N GLU A 160 -7.91 4.58 4.58
CA GLU A 160 -8.76 5.19 5.62
C GLU A 160 -9.35 4.16 6.59
N HIS A 161 -9.76 3.00 6.08
CA HIS A 161 -10.20 1.88 6.91
C HIS A 161 -9.09 1.44 7.87
N ALA A 162 -7.86 1.28 7.39
CA ALA A 162 -6.73 0.95 8.25
C ALA A 162 -6.40 2.08 9.24
N LYS A 163 -6.35 3.34 8.78
CA LYS A 163 -6.11 4.51 9.62
C LYS A 163 -7.10 4.56 10.79
N THR A 164 -8.39 4.35 10.51
CA THR A 164 -9.44 4.32 11.55
C THR A 164 -9.38 3.08 12.44
N ALA A 165 -8.98 1.92 11.91
CA ALA A 165 -8.84 0.69 12.69
C ALA A 165 -7.64 0.72 13.65
N LEU A 166 -6.61 1.51 13.35
CA LEU A 166 -5.37 1.57 14.13
C LEU A 166 -5.26 2.79 15.04
N SER A 167 -5.99 3.86 14.74
CA SER A 167 -5.96 5.10 15.53
C SER A 167 -6.36 4.87 16.99
N SER A 168 -5.78 5.68 17.88
CA SER A 168 -6.21 5.80 19.29
C SER A 168 -7.69 6.20 19.44
N LEU A 169 -8.26 6.85 18.42
CA LEU A 169 -9.69 7.13 18.40
C LEU A 169 -10.48 5.81 18.20
N PRO A 170 -11.47 5.50 19.05
CA PRO A 170 -12.15 4.22 18.96
C PRO A 170 -12.80 3.96 17.59
N PHE A 171 -12.60 2.75 17.08
CA PHE A 171 -13.08 2.35 15.76
C PHE A 171 -14.61 2.42 15.68
N GLY A 172 -15.16 3.16 14.72
CA GLY A 172 -16.61 3.37 14.62
C GLY A 172 -17.08 4.76 15.02
N CYS A 173 -16.25 5.55 15.71
CA CYS A 173 -16.59 6.93 16.08
C CYS A 173 -16.65 7.89 14.88
N ILE A 174 -15.77 7.69 13.89
CA ILE A 174 -15.78 8.48 12.65
C ILE A 174 -16.77 7.88 11.66
N CYS A 175 -16.63 6.59 11.38
CA CYS A 175 -17.45 5.86 10.42
C CYS A 175 -17.99 4.59 11.07
N ALA A 176 -19.31 4.51 11.26
CA ALA A 176 -19.96 3.33 11.82
C ALA A 176 -19.72 2.10 10.92
N TYR A 177 -19.12 1.05 11.49
CA TYR A 177 -18.79 -0.14 10.72
C TYR A 177 -20.03 -0.92 10.30
N TYR A 178 -20.02 -1.42 9.06
CA TYR A 178 -21.19 -1.99 8.41
C TYR A 178 -21.58 -3.39 8.89
N SER A 179 -20.64 -4.15 9.46
CA SER A 179 -20.86 -5.53 9.89
C SER A 179 -21.08 -5.64 11.39
N ASP A 180 -21.97 -6.54 11.80
CA ASP A 180 -22.21 -6.87 13.20
C ASP A 180 -21.19 -7.89 13.77
N LYS A 181 -20.34 -8.48 12.93
CA LYS A 181 -19.30 -9.45 13.36
C LYS A 181 -18.30 -8.86 14.37
N PHE A 182 -18.12 -7.54 14.36
CA PHE A 182 -17.15 -6.81 15.18
C PHE A 182 -17.84 -5.87 16.17
N GLN A 183 -19.03 -6.24 16.67
CA GLN A 183 -19.76 -5.45 17.66
C GLN A 183 -18.94 -5.17 18.93
N SER A 184 -18.03 -6.07 19.32
CA SER A 184 -17.07 -5.88 20.42
C SER A 184 -16.17 -4.66 20.23
N LEU A 185 -15.97 -4.21 18.99
CA LEU A 185 -15.18 -3.03 18.64
C LEU A 185 -16.02 -1.76 18.51
N ARG A 186 -17.35 -1.82 18.72
CA ARG A 186 -18.22 -0.63 18.68
C ARG A 186 -18.09 0.18 19.98
N PRO A 187 -17.55 1.39 19.94
CA PRO A 187 -17.44 2.26 21.10
C PRO A 187 -18.82 2.73 21.54
N GLY A 188 -18.97 2.95 22.85
CA GLY A 188 -20.10 3.70 23.37
C GLY A 188 -19.99 5.20 23.05
N ALA A 189 -21.06 5.93 23.33
CA ALA A 189 -21.14 7.36 23.04
C ALA A 189 -20.13 8.20 23.83
N ARG A 190 -19.69 7.73 25.01
CA ARG A 190 -18.72 8.44 25.87
C ARG A 190 -17.29 8.25 25.37
N GLU A 191 -16.99 7.07 24.87
CA GLU A 191 -15.70 6.69 24.30
C GLU A 191 -15.42 7.48 23.03
N CYS A 192 -16.45 7.78 22.22
CA CYS A 192 -16.33 8.66 21.06
C CYS A 192 -16.24 10.16 21.38
N ALA A 193 -16.54 10.57 22.62
CA ALA A 193 -16.51 11.96 23.03
C ALA A 193 -15.11 12.44 23.45
N ILE A 194 -14.11 11.55 23.49
CA ILE A 194 -12.74 11.90 23.91
C ILE A 194 -12.04 12.67 22.77
N PRO A 195 -11.68 13.94 22.97
CA PRO A 195 -10.95 14.69 21.96
C PRO A 195 -9.51 14.21 21.91
N SER A 196 -9.18 13.30 21.00
CA SER A 196 -7.78 13.07 20.62
C SER A 196 -7.32 14.24 19.75
N ARG A 197 -6.88 15.32 20.39
CA ARG A 197 -6.11 16.40 19.74
C ARG A 197 -4.73 16.50 20.37
N ASP A 198 -4.13 15.36 20.67
CA ASP A 198 -2.74 15.36 21.05
C ASP A 198 -1.89 15.70 19.83
N ALA A 199 -1.07 16.75 19.93
CA ALA A 199 -0.27 17.25 18.82
C ALA A 199 0.73 16.19 18.33
N GLU A 200 1.13 15.28 19.23
CA GLU A 200 2.02 14.16 18.96
C GLU A 200 1.39 13.09 18.04
N CYS A 201 0.05 13.04 17.94
CA CYS A 201 -0.68 12.09 17.10
C CYS A 201 -1.06 12.64 15.72
N SER A 202 -0.21 13.53 15.19
CA SER A 202 -0.43 14.21 13.92
C SER A 202 -0.72 13.25 12.76
N PHE A 203 -0.12 12.05 12.74
CA PHE A 203 -0.35 11.04 11.71
C PHE A 203 -1.84 10.69 11.51
N PHE A 204 -2.57 10.57 12.61
CA PHE A 204 -4.00 10.22 12.58
C PHE A 204 -4.90 11.47 12.53
N ASN A 205 -4.43 12.59 13.09
CA ASN A 205 -5.26 13.77 13.35
C ASN A 205 -5.12 14.90 12.31
N ARG A 206 -4.11 14.85 11.44
CA ARG A 206 -3.90 15.82 10.36
C ARG A 206 -4.10 15.17 8.97
N PRO A 207 -4.39 15.97 7.94
CA PRO A 207 -4.45 15.48 6.57
C PRO A 207 -3.15 14.80 6.16
N THR A 208 -3.26 13.58 5.65
CA THR A 208 -2.09 12.77 5.25
C THR A 208 -1.24 13.46 4.19
N GLU A 209 -1.87 14.11 3.21
CA GLU A 209 -1.18 14.87 2.16
C GLU A 209 -0.24 15.95 2.75
N GLU A 210 -0.69 16.69 3.78
CA GLU A 210 0.12 17.74 4.40
C GLU A 210 1.37 17.19 5.10
N ILE A 211 1.22 16.08 5.82
CA ILE A 211 2.33 15.44 6.54
C ILE A 211 3.30 14.87 5.54
N LEU A 212 2.79 14.17 4.53
CA LEU A 212 3.58 13.57 3.48
C LEU A 212 4.38 14.62 2.72
N HIS A 213 3.77 15.75 2.33
CA HIS A 213 4.50 16.85 1.68
C HIS A 213 5.58 17.42 2.59
N ALA A 214 5.29 17.65 3.87
CA ALA A 214 6.29 18.15 4.83
C ALA A 214 7.50 17.20 4.93
N GLN A 215 7.27 15.88 4.94
CA GLN A 215 8.35 14.87 5.00
C GLN A 215 9.09 14.75 3.66
N LEU A 216 8.38 14.70 2.53
CA LEU A 216 9.00 14.63 1.20
C LEU A 216 9.91 15.83 0.93
N PHE A 217 9.52 17.05 1.33
CA PHE A 217 10.37 18.22 1.21
C PHE A 217 11.47 18.32 2.29
N GLY A 218 11.26 17.68 3.45
CA GLY A 218 12.21 17.68 4.56
C GLY A 218 13.36 16.66 4.44
N GLY A 219 13.21 15.64 3.60
CA GLY A 219 14.25 14.63 3.39
C GLY A 219 13.88 13.54 2.39
N GLY A 220 12.89 13.78 1.52
CA GLY A 220 12.41 12.80 0.56
C GLY A 220 11.59 11.67 1.20
N ILE A 221 11.42 10.60 0.45
CA ILE A 221 10.65 9.42 0.86
C ILE A 221 11.24 8.70 2.08
N SER A 222 12.56 8.77 2.29
CA SER A 222 13.20 8.22 3.50
C SER A 222 12.69 8.92 4.75
N SER A 223 12.56 10.26 4.76
CA SER A 223 11.97 11.01 5.87
C SER A 223 10.54 10.56 6.18
N TRP A 224 9.75 10.24 5.16
CA TRP A 224 8.40 9.69 5.32
C TRP A 224 8.40 8.28 5.94
N ILE A 225 9.30 7.41 5.49
CA ILE A 225 9.44 6.05 6.01
C ILE A 225 10.00 6.04 7.44
N ASP A 226 10.87 6.99 7.77
CA ASP A 226 11.47 7.13 9.10
C ASP A 226 10.57 7.92 10.07
N PHE A 227 9.52 8.57 9.57
CA PHE A 227 8.57 9.32 10.38
C PHE A 227 7.99 8.46 11.51
N LYS A 228 8.33 8.80 12.76
CA LYS A 228 7.92 8.01 13.93
C LYS A 228 6.53 8.41 14.39
N VAL A 229 5.64 7.44 14.49
CA VAL A 229 4.33 7.60 15.14
C VAL A 229 4.46 7.09 16.58
N PRO A 230 4.15 7.89 17.61
CA PRO A 230 4.17 7.45 19.00
C PRO A 230 3.22 6.28 19.25
N SER A 231 3.59 5.37 20.15
CA SER A 231 2.76 4.19 20.49
C SER A 231 1.42 4.60 21.12
N SER A 232 1.39 5.72 21.85
CA SER A 232 0.18 6.32 22.43
C SER A 232 -0.86 6.73 21.39
N CYS A 233 -0.45 6.90 20.14
CA CYS A 233 -1.35 7.32 19.06
C CYS A 233 -2.11 6.17 18.40
N PHE A 234 -1.73 4.93 18.71
CA PHE A 234 -2.44 3.73 18.27
C PHE A 234 -3.52 3.34 19.27
N ARG A 235 -4.51 2.59 18.80
CA ARG A 235 -5.49 1.95 19.70
C ARG A 235 -4.79 1.06 20.72
N VAL A 236 -5.39 0.97 21.90
CA VAL A 236 -5.02 -0.05 22.88
C VAL A 236 -5.47 -1.40 22.36
N VAL A 237 -4.53 -2.33 22.20
CA VAL A 237 -4.82 -3.72 21.86
C VAL A 237 -5.24 -4.47 23.12
N VAL A 238 -6.44 -5.05 23.08
CA VAL A 238 -7.05 -5.74 24.22
C VAL A 238 -6.44 -7.13 24.41
N GLY A 239 -6.28 -7.55 25.66
CA GLY A 239 -5.80 -8.89 26.01
C GLY A 239 -4.28 -9.01 26.12
N GLU A 240 -3.79 -10.25 26.20
CA GLU A 240 -2.36 -10.53 26.37
C GLU A 240 -1.65 -10.32 25.04
N HIS A 241 -0.70 -9.37 25.00
CA HIS A 241 0.11 -9.15 23.80
C HIS A 241 0.99 -10.37 23.57
N LEU A 242 0.84 -10.96 22.39
CA LEU A 242 1.60 -12.15 22.01
C LEU A 242 3.06 -11.77 21.72
N GLY A 243 3.99 -12.69 21.97
CA GLY A 243 5.41 -12.41 21.78
C GLY A 243 6.01 -11.57 22.91
N GLY A 244 7.16 -12.01 23.43
CA GLY A 244 7.87 -11.28 24.46
C GLY A 244 8.60 -10.04 23.92
N VAL A 245 9.08 -9.17 24.82
CA VAL A 245 9.99 -8.08 24.50
C VAL A 245 11.32 -8.68 24.01
N ARG A 246 11.77 -8.30 22.80
CA ARG A 246 13.07 -8.72 22.23
C ARG A 246 13.91 -7.49 21.89
N ARG A 247 15.23 -7.68 21.73
CA ARG A 247 16.14 -6.58 21.39
C ARG A 247 15.74 -5.95 20.05
N GLY A 248 15.48 -4.65 20.06
CA GLY A 248 15.24 -3.87 18.85
C GLY A 248 13.84 -4.01 18.24
N THR A 249 12.95 -4.82 18.81
CA THR A 249 11.57 -5.00 18.33
C THR A 249 10.57 -4.80 19.46
N GLU A 250 9.45 -4.16 19.16
CA GLU A 250 8.40 -3.96 20.15
C GLU A 250 7.69 -5.28 20.45
N ALA A 251 7.29 -5.47 21.71
CA ALA A 251 6.46 -6.61 22.08
C ALA A 251 5.19 -6.62 21.24
N GLY A 252 4.74 -7.79 20.79
CA GLY A 252 3.54 -7.87 19.95
C GLY A 252 3.75 -7.71 18.44
N SER A 253 4.94 -7.34 17.94
CA SER A 253 5.13 -7.16 16.49
C SER A 253 4.90 -8.45 15.69
N PHE A 254 4.54 -8.32 14.41
CA PHE A 254 4.22 -9.46 13.54
C PHE A 254 5.31 -10.54 13.56
N GLU A 255 6.57 -10.12 13.40
CA GLU A 255 7.73 -10.98 13.33
C GLU A 255 8.06 -11.64 14.69
N ASN A 256 7.96 -10.87 15.78
CA ASN A 256 8.15 -11.40 17.13
C ASN A 256 7.14 -12.49 17.45
N VAL A 257 5.88 -12.25 17.11
CA VAL A 257 4.78 -13.20 17.32
C VAL A 257 4.97 -14.43 16.43
N PHE A 258 5.39 -14.26 15.17
CA PHE A 258 5.69 -15.39 14.28
C PHE A 258 6.72 -16.35 14.90
N TYR A 259 7.83 -15.83 15.41
CA TYR A 259 8.87 -16.67 16.01
C TYR A 259 8.41 -17.43 17.25
N THR A 260 7.31 -17.02 17.91
CA THR A 260 6.72 -17.81 19.01
C THR A 260 6.10 -19.12 18.55
N LEU A 261 5.67 -19.20 17.28
CA LEU A 261 5.06 -20.40 16.70
C LEU A 261 6.07 -21.51 16.44
N LEU A 262 7.34 -21.16 16.29
CA LEU A 262 8.41 -22.10 16.01
C LEU A 262 8.76 -22.98 17.23
N PRO A 263 9.26 -24.21 16.99
CA PRO A 263 9.85 -25.04 18.04
C PRO A 263 11.00 -24.32 18.75
N VAL A 264 11.06 -24.43 20.08
CA VAL A 264 12.03 -23.71 20.93
C VAL A 264 13.47 -23.96 20.49
N ASN A 265 13.80 -25.20 20.13
CA ASN A 265 15.13 -25.63 19.70
C ASN A 265 15.53 -25.16 18.28
N LEU A 266 14.59 -24.61 17.50
CA LEU A 266 14.85 -24.14 16.12
C LEU A 266 14.67 -22.63 15.97
N ARG A 267 14.00 -21.98 16.93
CA ARG A 267 13.63 -20.57 16.90
C ARG A 267 14.84 -19.66 16.66
N GLU A 268 15.85 -19.71 17.52
CA GLU A 268 17.03 -18.83 17.42
C GLU A 268 17.81 -19.05 16.12
N ASN A 269 17.90 -20.30 15.66
CA ASN A 269 18.58 -20.62 14.40
C ASN A 269 17.82 -20.06 13.19
N LEU A 270 16.49 -20.19 13.17
CA LEU A 270 15.66 -19.64 12.09
C LEU A 270 15.70 -18.12 12.07
N GLU A 271 15.58 -17.48 13.23
CA GLU A 271 15.66 -16.03 13.39
C GLU A 271 17.01 -15.49 12.90
N ARG A 272 18.12 -16.10 13.33
CA ARG A 272 19.46 -15.72 12.84
C ARG A 272 19.60 -15.89 11.34
N VAL A 273 19.15 -17.01 10.78
CA VAL A 273 19.26 -17.26 9.32
C VAL A 273 18.39 -16.27 8.53
N ASP A 274 17.22 -15.91 9.05
CA ASP A 274 16.34 -14.91 8.46
C ASP A 274 16.96 -13.50 8.46
N GLU A 275 17.64 -13.13 9.55
CA GLU A 275 18.39 -11.88 9.68
C GLU A 275 19.62 -11.85 8.76
N GLU A 276 20.43 -12.90 8.78
CA GLU A 276 21.61 -13.05 7.91
C GLU A 276 21.22 -13.03 6.43
N LEU A 277 20.10 -13.65 6.05
CA LEU A 277 19.59 -13.62 4.69
C LEU A 277 19.13 -12.21 4.30
N PHE A 278 18.45 -11.50 5.21
CA PHE A 278 18.04 -10.12 4.98
C PHE A 278 19.25 -9.21 4.72
N LEU A 279 20.30 -9.31 5.56
CA LEU A 279 21.54 -8.55 5.40
C LEU A 279 22.22 -8.87 4.07
N THR A 280 22.37 -10.15 3.70
CA THR A 280 22.97 -10.54 2.41
C THR A 280 22.17 -10.01 1.21
N VAL A 281 20.84 -10.03 1.27
CA VAL A 281 20.00 -9.47 0.20
C VAL A 281 20.15 -7.94 0.12
N SER A 282 20.26 -7.25 1.26
CA SER A 282 20.49 -5.81 1.32
C SER A 282 21.85 -5.43 0.73
N ASP A 283 22.91 -6.15 1.10
CA ASP A 283 24.26 -5.94 0.58
C ASP A 283 24.32 -6.23 -0.92
N LEU A 284 23.66 -7.29 -1.39
CA LEU A 284 23.58 -7.63 -2.81
C LEU A 284 22.95 -6.48 -3.60
N LYS A 285 21.83 -5.93 -3.13
CA LYS A 285 21.19 -4.78 -3.78
C LYS A 285 22.08 -3.54 -3.81
N THR A 286 22.84 -3.30 -2.74
CA THR A 286 23.79 -2.17 -2.67
C THR A 286 24.90 -2.33 -3.71
N VAL A 287 25.45 -3.54 -3.85
CA VAL A 287 26.45 -3.87 -4.87
C VAL A 287 25.87 -3.75 -6.29
N GLU A 288 24.65 -4.24 -6.52
CA GLU A 288 23.96 -4.11 -7.80
C GLU A 288 23.72 -2.65 -8.19
N ALA A 289 23.20 -1.85 -7.26
CA ALA A 289 23.01 -0.41 -7.47
C ALA A 289 24.34 0.29 -7.80
N ARG A 290 25.42 -0.06 -7.09
CA ARG A 290 26.75 0.47 -7.36
C ARG A 290 27.26 0.06 -8.75
N LEU A 291 27.01 -1.17 -9.19
CA LEU A 291 27.41 -1.68 -10.52
C LEU A 291 26.69 -1.00 -11.69
N ASP A 292 25.51 -0.44 -11.43
CA ASP A 292 24.69 0.28 -12.41
C ASP A 292 25.07 1.78 -12.53
N GLU A 293 25.93 2.28 -11.63
CA GLU A 293 26.42 3.66 -11.71
C GLU A 293 27.32 3.88 -12.94
N LYS A 294 27.25 5.07 -13.53
CA LYS A 294 28.12 5.48 -14.62
C LYS A 294 29.49 5.89 -14.08
N GLY A 295 30.56 5.53 -14.81
CA GLY A 295 31.92 6.01 -14.49
C GLY A 295 32.72 5.16 -13.50
N ILE A 296 32.25 3.96 -13.16
CA ILE A 296 32.98 3.02 -12.30
C ILE A 296 34.27 2.58 -13.01
N GLN A 297 35.39 2.62 -12.28
CA GLN A 297 36.66 2.16 -12.80
C GLN A 297 36.65 0.65 -13.06
N SER A 298 37.39 0.17 -14.07
CA SER A 298 37.39 -1.25 -14.45
C SER A 298 37.78 -2.19 -13.30
N GLY A 299 38.74 -1.79 -12.46
CA GLY A 299 39.17 -2.55 -11.27
C GLY A 299 38.08 -2.62 -10.19
N GLU A 300 37.43 -1.51 -9.88
CA GLU A 300 36.30 -1.44 -8.94
C GLU A 300 35.13 -2.29 -9.45
N ARG A 301 34.80 -2.20 -10.75
CA ARG A 301 33.76 -3.02 -11.37
C ARG A 301 34.05 -4.51 -11.28
N ALA A 302 35.30 -4.92 -11.49
CA ALA A 302 35.70 -6.32 -11.34
C ALA A 302 35.58 -6.81 -9.88
N ALA A 303 35.94 -5.96 -8.90
CA ALA A 303 35.78 -6.27 -7.49
C ALA A 303 34.31 -6.40 -7.09
N LEU A 304 33.47 -5.45 -7.49
CA LEU A 304 32.02 -5.48 -7.25
C LEU A 304 31.35 -6.69 -7.90
N ASN A 305 31.74 -7.07 -9.12
CA ASN A 305 31.23 -8.30 -9.76
C ASN A 305 31.59 -9.58 -8.99
N ARG A 306 32.81 -9.66 -8.42
CA ARG A 306 33.19 -10.78 -7.56
C ARG A 306 32.38 -10.79 -6.26
N GLN A 307 32.18 -9.62 -5.66
CA GLN A 307 31.34 -9.48 -4.46
C GLN A 307 29.88 -9.86 -4.74
N LYS A 308 29.32 -9.45 -5.88
CA LYS A 308 27.99 -9.86 -6.35
C LYS A 308 27.86 -11.37 -6.42
N GLN A 309 28.78 -12.05 -7.11
CA GLN A 309 28.76 -13.52 -7.24
C GLN A 309 28.88 -14.22 -5.87
N PHE A 310 29.70 -13.68 -4.98
CA PHE A 310 29.82 -14.19 -3.61
C PHE A 310 28.48 -14.06 -2.86
N LEU A 311 27.88 -12.87 -2.86
CA LEU A 311 26.61 -12.60 -2.19
C LEU A 311 25.44 -13.40 -2.79
N GLU A 312 25.40 -13.60 -4.11
CA GLU A 312 24.41 -14.46 -4.77
C GLU A 312 24.52 -15.92 -4.31
N LYS A 313 25.76 -16.44 -4.21
CA LYS A 313 26.01 -17.80 -3.70
C LYS A 313 25.64 -17.91 -2.22
N GLU A 314 25.98 -16.90 -1.41
CA GLU A 314 25.66 -16.85 0.00
C GLU A 314 24.14 -16.78 0.23
N LYS A 315 23.43 -15.94 -0.53
CA LYS A 315 21.96 -15.87 -0.54
C LYS A 315 21.34 -17.24 -0.79
N LYS A 316 21.74 -17.91 -1.88
CA LYS A 316 21.21 -19.24 -2.24
C LYS A 316 21.48 -20.28 -1.14
N ASN A 317 22.66 -20.24 -0.52
CA ASN A 317 22.99 -21.11 0.59
C ASN A 317 22.09 -20.86 1.80
N LYS A 318 21.87 -19.59 2.16
CA LYS A 318 21.00 -19.19 3.28
C LYS A 318 19.55 -19.53 3.02
N GLU A 319 19.02 -19.30 1.81
CA GLU A 319 17.68 -19.75 1.40
C GLU A 319 17.54 -21.28 1.56
N GLY A 320 18.56 -22.06 1.16
CA GLY A 320 18.55 -23.52 1.33
C GLY A 320 18.66 -23.98 2.80
N VAL A 321 19.32 -23.23 3.67
CA VAL A 321 19.33 -23.48 5.12
C VAL A 321 17.96 -23.15 5.72
N GLN A 322 17.43 -21.98 5.40
CA GLN A 322 16.13 -21.49 5.85
C GLN A 322 15.01 -22.49 5.50
N GLU A 323 14.93 -22.93 4.24
CA GLU A 323 13.92 -23.87 3.79
C GLU A 323 14.00 -25.21 4.55
N ARG A 324 15.21 -25.72 4.79
CA ARG A 324 15.43 -26.94 5.58
C ARG A 324 14.97 -26.77 7.03
N LEU A 325 15.31 -25.64 7.65
CA LEU A 325 14.92 -25.34 9.02
C LEU A 325 13.39 -25.19 9.15
N TYR A 326 12.73 -24.51 8.21
CA TYR A 326 11.26 -24.41 8.21
C TYR A 326 10.59 -25.77 8.02
N LYS A 327 11.11 -26.61 7.11
CA LYS A 327 10.64 -28.00 6.95
C LYS A 327 10.81 -28.82 8.22
N GLN A 328 11.94 -28.67 8.92
CA GLN A 328 12.17 -29.33 10.20
C GLN A 328 11.23 -28.79 11.28
N ALA A 329 11.00 -27.48 11.31
CA ALA A 329 10.09 -26.84 12.26
C ALA A 329 8.66 -27.36 12.08
N LEU A 330 8.16 -27.48 10.85
CA LEU A 330 6.84 -28.05 10.58
C LEU A 330 6.70 -29.53 11.00
N LYS A 331 7.79 -30.31 10.99
CA LYS A 331 7.77 -31.71 11.44
C LYS A 331 7.80 -31.86 12.95
N THR A 332 8.39 -30.90 13.66
CA THR A 332 8.69 -30.99 15.10
C THR A 332 7.82 -30.09 15.96
N VAL A 333 7.07 -29.17 15.34
CA VAL A 333 6.15 -28.27 16.05
C VAL A 333 5.06 -29.08 16.74
N GLN A 334 4.98 -28.89 18.06
CA GLN A 334 3.81 -29.31 18.83
C GLN A 334 2.68 -28.32 18.54
N VAL A 335 1.65 -28.79 17.83
CA VAL A 335 0.50 -27.98 17.42
C VAL A 335 -0.59 -28.10 18.46
N ASP A 336 -1.07 -26.96 18.94
CA ASP A 336 -2.23 -26.83 19.80
C ASP A 336 -3.22 -25.79 19.22
N ARG A 337 -4.38 -25.65 19.86
CA ARG A 337 -5.41 -24.69 19.43
C ARG A 337 -4.92 -23.24 19.51
N LYS A 338 -4.09 -22.89 20.50
CA LYS A 338 -3.57 -21.54 20.71
C LYS A 338 -2.65 -21.15 19.54
N LYS A 339 -1.69 -22.00 19.17
CA LYS A 339 -0.79 -21.76 18.03
C LYS A 339 -1.52 -21.64 16.71
N ILE A 340 -2.57 -22.43 16.48
CA ILE A 340 -3.39 -22.30 15.27
C ILE A 340 -4.12 -20.95 15.25
N ALA A 341 -4.68 -20.52 16.37
CA ALA A 341 -5.34 -19.22 16.46
C ALA A 341 -4.36 -18.07 16.20
N VAL A 342 -3.16 -18.11 16.79
CA VAL A 342 -2.10 -17.14 16.51
C VAL A 342 -1.67 -17.17 15.03
N ALA A 343 -1.53 -18.36 14.44
CA ALA A 343 -1.18 -18.48 13.02
C ALA A 343 -2.25 -17.87 12.10
N LYS A 344 -3.54 -18.02 12.44
CA LYS A 344 -4.65 -17.37 11.71
C LYS A 344 -4.60 -15.85 11.81
N LYS A 345 -4.35 -15.30 13.01
CA LYS A 345 -4.18 -13.84 13.21
C LYS A 345 -3.07 -13.28 12.32
N LEU A 346 -1.89 -13.92 12.32
CA LEU A 346 -0.78 -13.51 11.46
C LEU A 346 -1.09 -13.71 9.97
N LEU A 347 -1.81 -14.78 9.61
CA LEU A 347 -2.21 -14.99 8.22
C LEU A 347 -3.15 -13.89 7.73
N ASN A 348 -4.09 -13.41 8.56
CA ASN A 348 -4.95 -12.27 8.21
C ASN A 348 -4.14 -10.99 7.92
N ILE A 349 -3.09 -10.71 8.70
CA ILE A 349 -2.18 -9.58 8.45
C ILE A 349 -1.43 -9.79 7.13
N ALA A 350 -0.86 -10.98 6.91
CA ALA A 350 -0.09 -11.29 5.70
C ALA A 350 -0.95 -11.21 4.44
N GLU A 351 -2.19 -11.72 4.49
CA GLU A 351 -3.15 -11.64 3.39
C GLU A 351 -3.63 -10.22 3.13
N TYR A 352 -3.87 -9.42 4.18
CA TYR A 352 -4.20 -8.01 4.02
C TYR A 352 -3.08 -7.26 3.28
N ILE A 353 -1.81 -7.47 3.66
CA ILE A 353 -0.67 -6.82 3.00
C ILE A 353 -0.49 -7.35 1.57
N ASP A 354 -0.70 -8.64 1.33
CA ASP A 354 -0.66 -9.22 -0.01
C ASP A 354 -1.70 -8.63 -0.96
N ASP A 355 -2.95 -8.57 -0.52
CA ASP A 355 -4.04 -8.01 -1.34
C ASP A 355 -3.82 -6.52 -1.61
N THR A 356 -3.34 -5.79 -0.61
CA THR A 356 -2.93 -4.38 -0.77
C THR A 356 -1.81 -4.25 -1.80
N PHE A 357 -0.80 -5.13 -1.75
CA PHE A 357 0.30 -5.12 -2.70
C PHE A 357 -0.18 -5.44 -4.12
N ASN A 358 -1.12 -6.36 -4.30
CA ASN A 358 -1.67 -6.68 -5.62
C ASN A 358 -2.36 -5.45 -6.26
N GLU A 359 -3.10 -4.69 -5.46
CA GLU A 359 -3.71 -3.41 -5.88
C GLU A 359 -2.65 -2.37 -6.24
N VAL A 360 -1.66 -2.17 -5.36
CA VAL A 360 -0.54 -1.24 -5.60
C VAL A 360 0.26 -1.64 -6.84
N ASN A 361 0.67 -2.91 -6.96
CA ASN A 361 1.46 -3.42 -8.08
C ASN A 361 0.76 -3.22 -9.42
N THR A 362 -0.55 -3.48 -9.47
CA THR A 362 -1.36 -3.25 -10.67
C THR A 362 -1.30 -1.80 -11.12
N ALA A 363 -1.44 -0.87 -10.18
CA ALA A 363 -1.39 0.54 -10.51
C ALA A 363 0.02 1.05 -10.80
N MET A 364 1.03 0.61 -10.06
CA MET A 364 2.43 1.02 -10.26
C MET A 364 2.95 0.63 -11.65
N ILE A 365 2.60 -0.57 -12.13
CA ILE A 365 2.90 -1.00 -13.50
C ILE A 365 2.26 -0.05 -14.52
N ALA A 366 0.97 0.28 -14.35
CA ALA A 366 0.25 1.18 -15.26
C ALA A 366 0.81 2.62 -15.27
N LEU A 367 1.41 3.06 -14.16
CA LEU A 367 1.99 4.39 -14.00
C LEU A 367 3.42 4.52 -14.53
N THR A 368 4.18 3.43 -14.64
CA THR A 368 5.61 3.46 -15.04
C THR A 368 5.86 4.31 -16.29
N VAL A 369 5.07 4.08 -17.35
CA VAL A 369 5.21 4.82 -18.61
C VAL A 369 4.46 6.16 -18.55
N LYS A 370 3.39 6.25 -17.75
CA LYS A 370 2.59 7.48 -17.56
C LYS A 370 3.44 8.62 -17.03
N ILE A 371 4.15 8.34 -15.93
CA ILE A 371 4.88 9.34 -15.17
C ILE A 371 5.97 9.98 -16.03
N VAL A 372 6.68 9.18 -16.84
CA VAL A 372 7.74 9.70 -17.71
C VAL A 372 7.14 10.61 -18.78
N ASP A 373 6.06 10.18 -19.45
CA ASP A 373 5.39 10.98 -20.46
C ASP A 373 4.83 12.29 -19.89
N ASP A 374 4.15 12.22 -18.74
CA ASP A 374 3.49 13.38 -18.12
C ASP A 374 4.50 14.39 -17.55
N VAL A 375 5.62 13.92 -16.99
CA VAL A 375 6.72 14.80 -16.54
C VAL A 375 7.39 15.50 -17.72
N ILE A 376 7.63 14.79 -18.83
CA ILE A 376 8.21 15.38 -20.04
C ILE A 376 7.25 16.41 -20.64
N LEU A 377 5.97 16.06 -20.82
CA LEU A 377 4.96 16.95 -21.38
C LEU A 377 4.74 18.18 -20.52
N PHE A 378 4.78 18.05 -19.18
CA PHE A 378 4.71 19.19 -18.27
C PHE A 378 5.97 20.08 -18.37
N GLY A 379 7.16 19.48 -18.47
CA GLY A 379 8.43 20.21 -18.60
C GLY A 379 8.59 20.97 -19.93
N GLU A 380 7.85 20.57 -20.97
CA GLU A 380 7.81 21.26 -22.27
C GLU A 380 6.90 22.51 -22.25
N LEU A 381 6.10 22.74 -21.19
CA LEU A 381 5.17 23.88 -21.13
C LEU A 381 5.87 25.21 -20.81
N GLY A 382 5.66 26.21 -21.66
CA GLY A 382 6.03 27.59 -21.35
C GLY A 382 5.05 28.25 -20.36
N PRO A 383 5.42 29.40 -19.76
CA PRO A 383 4.53 30.12 -18.83
C PRO A 383 3.16 30.49 -19.44
N GLY A 384 3.13 30.82 -20.74
CA GLY A 384 1.90 31.12 -21.47
C GLY A 384 0.99 29.90 -21.64
N ASP A 385 1.57 28.73 -21.92
CA ASP A 385 0.82 27.48 -22.07
C ASP A 385 0.24 27.04 -20.72
N ILE A 386 1.02 27.17 -19.64
CA ILE A 386 0.56 26.88 -18.27
C ILE A 386 -0.68 27.73 -17.95
N ALA A 387 -0.63 29.05 -18.20
CA ALA A 387 -1.75 29.95 -17.93
C ALA A 387 -3.02 29.56 -18.71
N GLN A 388 -2.88 29.20 -20.00
CA GLN A 388 -4.00 28.75 -20.82
C GLN A 388 -4.61 27.44 -20.31
N ARG A 389 -3.78 26.47 -19.91
CA ARG A 389 -4.23 25.17 -19.39
C ARG A 389 -4.94 25.32 -18.05
N ILE A 390 -4.50 26.24 -17.19
CA ILE A 390 -5.17 26.59 -15.93
C ILE A 390 -6.53 27.25 -16.19
N ALA A 391 -6.55 28.23 -17.09
CA ALA A 391 -7.77 28.92 -17.46
C ALA A 391 -8.81 27.94 -18.00
N PHE A 392 -8.39 26.96 -18.82
CA PHE A 392 -9.26 25.89 -19.30
C PHE A 392 -9.87 25.09 -18.13
N LEU A 393 -9.06 24.61 -17.18
CA LEU A 393 -9.54 23.82 -16.05
C LEU A 393 -10.52 24.62 -15.17
N THR A 394 -10.24 25.90 -14.96
CA THR A 394 -11.08 26.78 -14.13
C THR A 394 -12.39 27.13 -14.83
N ALA A 395 -12.34 27.53 -16.10
CA ALA A 395 -13.51 27.91 -16.89
C ALA A 395 -14.50 26.77 -17.09
N HIS A 396 -14.01 25.53 -17.12
CA HIS A 396 -14.86 24.33 -17.22
C HIS A 396 -15.36 23.82 -15.86
N GLY A 397 -15.00 24.47 -14.75
CA GLY A 397 -15.38 24.03 -13.39
C GLY A 397 -14.69 22.73 -12.95
N ILE A 398 -13.61 22.34 -13.63
CA ILE A 398 -12.80 21.16 -13.29
C ILE A 398 -12.02 21.43 -12.00
N VAL A 399 -11.57 22.67 -11.78
CA VAL A 399 -10.91 23.10 -10.54
C VAL A 399 -11.82 24.01 -9.72
N LYS A 400 -11.92 23.75 -8.42
CA LYS A 400 -12.72 24.53 -7.45
C LYS A 400 -11.82 25.21 -6.41
N GLY A 401 -11.64 26.54 -6.45
CA GLY A 401 -11.02 27.32 -5.36
C GLY A 401 -9.66 27.97 -5.63
N VAL A 402 -9.19 28.77 -4.66
CA VAL A 402 -8.58 30.11 -4.88
C VAL A 402 -7.04 30.17 -4.84
N ASP A 403 -6.32 29.13 -4.42
CA ASP A 403 -4.84 29.17 -4.37
C ASP A 403 -4.18 28.24 -5.40
N LEU A 404 -4.55 28.45 -6.66
CA LEU A 404 -3.95 27.78 -7.81
C LEU A 404 -2.43 27.98 -7.81
N GLN A 405 -1.95 29.19 -7.51
CA GLN A 405 -0.54 29.54 -7.57
C GLN A 405 0.32 28.68 -6.62
N LYS A 406 -0.07 28.55 -5.36
CA LYS A 406 0.64 27.67 -4.41
C LYS A 406 0.59 26.21 -4.83
N ARG A 407 -0.55 25.76 -5.37
CA ARG A 407 -0.69 24.39 -5.88
C ARG A 407 0.23 24.13 -7.08
N PHE A 408 0.40 25.11 -7.98
CA PHE A 408 1.35 25.02 -9.09
C PHE A 408 2.80 24.99 -8.63
N GLU A 409 3.15 25.80 -7.64
CA GLU A 409 4.50 25.78 -7.08
C GLU A 409 4.80 24.41 -6.46
N LEU A 410 3.84 23.84 -5.73
CA LEU A 410 3.92 22.48 -5.19
C LEU A 410 4.03 21.43 -6.31
N LEU A 411 3.18 21.51 -7.33
CA LEU A 411 3.19 20.62 -8.50
C LEU A 411 4.57 20.60 -9.16
N GLY A 412 5.15 21.78 -9.46
CA GLY A 412 6.46 21.90 -10.08
C GLY A 412 7.58 21.30 -9.23
N LYS A 413 7.60 21.58 -7.92
CA LYS A 413 8.60 20.99 -7.01
C LYS A 413 8.48 19.46 -6.95
N ARG A 414 7.25 18.94 -6.95
CA ARG A 414 6.98 17.51 -6.82
C ARG A 414 7.24 16.74 -8.11
N ALA A 415 6.96 17.34 -9.27
CA ALA A 415 7.22 16.77 -10.59
C ALA A 415 8.66 16.26 -10.74
N ILE A 416 9.62 17.05 -10.28
CA ILE A 416 11.05 16.73 -10.36
C ILE A 416 11.38 15.48 -9.51
N SER A 417 10.78 15.37 -8.33
CA SER A 417 11.00 14.26 -7.40
C SER A 417 10.16 13.01 -7.70
N LEU A 418 9.20 13.10 -8.63
CA LEU A 418 8.20 12.05 -8.86
C LEU A 418 8.83 10.71 -9.27
N PRO A 419 9.77 10.62 -10.23
CA PRO A 419 10.38 9.34 -10.60
C PRO A 419 11.10 8.65 -9.44
N VAL A 420 11.83 9.44 -8.62
CA VAL A 420 12.55 8.92 -7.44
C VAL A 420 11.55 8.44 -6.39
N THR A 421 10.53 9.24 -6.10
CA THR A 421 9.48 8.91 -5.13
C THR A 421 8.72 7.65 -5.56
N TRP A 422 8.42 7.51 -6.85
CA TRP A 422 7.82 6.33 -7.44
C TRP A 422 8.67 5.08 -7.24
N ALA A 423 9.96 5.14 -7.60
CA ALA A 423 10.86 3.99 -7.48
C ALA A 423 11.01 3.54 -6.03
N SER A 424 11.16 4.50 -5.11
CA SER A 424 11.29 4.20 -3.68
C SER A 424 10.01 3.64 -3.09
N ALA A 425 8.85 4.26 -3.33
CA ALA A 425 7.57 3.77 -2.82
C ALA A 425 7.27 2.35 -3.32
N TRP A 426 7.56 2.06 -4.60
CA TRP A 426 7.45 0.69 -5.13
C TRP A 426 8.43 -0.26 -4.44
N GLY A 427 9.68 0.14 -4.28
CA GLY A 427 10.71 -0.65 -3.59
C GLY A 427 10.29 -1.04 -2.17
N TYR A 428 9.71 -0.12 -1.41
CA TYR A 428 9.17 -0.40 -0.08
C TYR A 428 7.95 -1.32 -0.11
N ALA A 429 7.01 -1.11 -1.04
CA ALA A 429 5.85 -2.00 -1.20
C ALA A 429 6.29 -3.44 -1.51
N ILE A 430 7.26 -3.61 -2.41
CA ILE A 430 7.86 -4.92 -2.75
C ILE A 430 8.53 -5.54 -1.52
N ALA A 431 9.31 -4.75 -0.77
CA ALA A 431 10.00 -5.23 0.43
C ALA A 431 9.01 -5.75 1.49
N GLN A 432 7.90 -5.03 1.71
CA GLN A 432 6.84 -5.44 2.63
C GLN A 432 6.16 -6.74 2.17
N LYS A 433 5.85 -6.85 0.87
CA LYS A 433 5.30 -8.08 0.27
C LYS A 433 6.24 -9.27 0.47
N PHE A 434 7.54 -9.11 0.25
CA PHE A 434 8.51 -10.16 0.50
C PHE A 434 8.61 -10.53 1.99
N LYS A 435 8.61 -9.53 2.89
CA LYS A 435 8.63 -9.74 4.35
C LYS A 435 7.48 -10.65 4.78
N VAL A 436 6.25 -10.38 4.37
CA VAL A 436 5.10 -11.23 4.73
C VAL A 436 5.08 -12.58 4.00
N SER A 437 5.50 -12.61 2.73
CA SER A 437 5.51 -13.85 1.94
C SER A 437 6.46 -14.90 2.51
N ARG A 438 7.58 -14.48 3.12
CA ARG A 438 8.53 -15.37 3.80
C ARG A 438 7.86 -16.24 4.87
N TYR A 439 6.88 -15.68 5.57
CA TYR A 439 6.23 -16.36 6.70
C TYR A 439 4.94 -17.09 6.31
N ARG A 440 4.30 -16.65 5.22
CA ARG A 440 2.98 -17.13 4.79
C ARG A 440 2.91 -18.65 4.64
N ASP A 441 3.87 -19.27 3.95
CA ASP A 441 3.83 -20.71 3.68
C ASP A 441 3.82 -21.54 4.99
N TYR A 442 4.60 -21.09 5.98
CA TYR A 442 4.63 -21.71 7.30
C TYR A 442 3.31 -21.51 8.05
N LEU A 443 2.75 -20.29 8.02
CA LEU A 443 1.46 -19.97 8.64
C LEU A 443 0.33 -20.80 8.03
N GLU A 444 0.24 -20.88 6.70
CA GLU A 444 -0.76 -21.69 6.00
C GLU A 444 -0.61 -23.18 6.33
N ALA A 445 0.63 -23.68 6.39
CA ALA A 445 0.89 -25.07 6.76
C ALA A 445 0.42 -25.37 8.18
N LEU A 446 0.68 -24.47 9.15
CA LEU A 446 0.18 -24.60 10.52
C LEU A 446 -1.35 -24.58 10.59
N VAL A 447 -2.01 -23.65 9.90
CA VAL A 447 -3.48 -23.57 9.87
C VAL A 447 -4.09 -24.85 9.29
N LYS A 448 -3.50 -25.42 8.23
CA LYS A 448 -3.94 -26.71 7.64
C LYS A 448 -3.80 -27.89 8.61
N MET A 449 -3.00 -27.79 9.66
CA MET A 449 -2.92 -28.84 10.69
C MET A 449 -4.14 -28.87 11.63
N GLU A 450 -5.01 -27.85 11.60
CA GLU A 450 -6.27 -27.82 12.35
C GLU A 450 -7.15 -29.03 12.05
N ASP A 451 -7.20 -29.46 10.78
CA ASP A 451 -8.00 -30.61 10.36
C ASP A 451 -7.50 -31.92 11.00
N LYS A 452 -6.20 -32.01 11.33
CA LYS A 452 -5.64 -33.17 12.03
C LYS A 452 -6.08 -33.19 13.50
N LEU A 453 -6.13 -32.04 14.16
CA LEU A 453 -6.64 -31.93 15.54
C LEU A 453 -8.14 -32.23 15.64
N LYS A 454 -8.93 -31.79 14.66
CA LYS A 454 -10.37 -32.08 14.58
C LYS A 454 -10.67 -33.57 14.38
N LYS A 455 -9.80 -34.30 13.68
CA LYS A 455 -9.92 -35.76 13.50
C LYS A 455 -9.44 -36.55 14.72
N GLY A 456 -8.40 -36.08 15.42
CA GLY A 456 -7.90 -36.71 16.64
C GLY A 456 -8.79 -36.51 17.88
N SER A 457 -9.67 -35.50 17.88
CA SER A 457 -10.63 -35.25 18.98
C SER A 457 -11.96 -36.03 18.84
N LYS A 458 -12.08 -36.92 17.83
CA LYS A 458 -13.27 -37.76 17.58
C LYS A 458 -13.07 -39.23 17.98
N VAL A 459 -12.09 -39.52 18.85
CA VAL A 459 -11.84 -40.87 19.40
C VAL A 459 -12.26 -40.90 20.86
#